data_AF-A0A5C5ZWV4-F1
#
_entry.id   AF-A0A5C5ZWV4-F1
#
_cell.length_a   1.000
_cell.length_b   1.000
_cell.length_c   1.000
_cell.angle_alpha   90.00
_cell.angle_beta   90.00
_cell.angle_gamma   90.00
#
_symmetry.space_group_name_H-M   'P 1'
#
loop_
_entity.id
_entity.type
_entity.pdbx_description
1 polymer ?
#
loop_
_entity_poly.entity_id
_entity_poly.type
_entity_poly.pdbx_seq_one_letter_code
_entity_poly.pdbx_strand_id
1 'polypeptide(L)'
;MLLGQQHFNPRPLQSPPASIPSEPADLVVTSKPSTLPSLSFAVLLWTAWALLPSTAEAQNTIEKRLQRQQQEMQKRIQQQMKTVAENQPQLPADPQLLSLHKEFITKAEKLAGEYERKKELERAREVYEAMVRLVPKYQPAELGLERILRSQLMKDRKLTEVLADQGWQDSGATLQQGMPVHVEVKGVWKVVLQTGPEGVVVPEEARPRDGRIKFGTLIGVIATSPGDLEKEKPFVVENNTEFTADKSGQLFLRMYDLDPTDNEGKMLVLIQSTFGK
;
A
#
# COMPACT_ATOMS: atom_id res chain seq x y z
N MET A 1 -66.76 -11.28 -19.21
CA MET A 1 -65.98 -10.04 -19.44
C MET A 1 -64.51 -10.43 -19.38
N LEU A 2 -63.94 -10.87 -20.50
CA LEU A 2 -63.12 -10.11 -21.46
C LEU A 2 -61.68 -9.90 -20.96
N LEU A 3 -60.81 -10.79 -21.46
CA LEU A 3 -59.36 -10.75 -21.40
C LEU A 3 -58.81 -9.48 -22.08
N GLY A 4 -57.84 -8.82 -21.45
CA GLY A 4 -56.98 -7.82 -22.06
C GLY A 4 -55.58 -8.36 -22.27
N GLN A 5 -55.30 -8.90 -23.47
CA GLN A 5 -53.93 -9.17 -23.92
C GLN A 5 -53.29 -7.86 -24.38
N GLN A 6 -52.15 -7.48 -23.79
CA GLN A 6 -51.31 -6.40 -24.31
C GLN A 6 -50.27 -7.00 -25.27
N HIS A 7 -50.34 -6.58 -26.53
CA HIS A 7 -49.34 -6.86 -27.56
C HIS A 7 -48.09 -6.01 -27.34
N PHE A 8 -46.95 -6.68 -27.12
CA PHE A 8 -45.63 -6.08 -27.21
C PHE A 8 -45.15 -6.12 -28.67
N ASN A 9 -44.80 -4.96 -29.20
CA ASN A 9 -44.32 -4.76 -30.56
C ASN A 9 -42.78 -4.59 -30.52
N PRO A 10 -41.96 -5.52 -31.03
CA PRO A 10 -40.51 -5.39 -30.97
C PRO A 10 -39.99 -4.42 -32.05
N ARG A 11 -39.27 -3.37 -31.63
CA ARG A 11 -38.48 -2.52 -32.54
C ARG A 11 -37.30 -3.31 -33.12
N PRO A 12 -36.99 -3.19 -34.42
CA PRO A 12 -35.78 -3.74 -34.98
C PRO A 12 -34.54 -2.93 -34.54
N LEU A 13 -33.50 -3.68 -34.14
CA LEU A 13 -32.17 -3.17 -33.80
C LEU A 13 -31.48 -2.62 -35.06
N GLN A 14 -31.16 -1.33 -35.04
CA GLN A 14 -30.27 -0.71 -36.01
C GLN A 14 -28.82 -1.18 -35.76
N SER A 15 -28.19 -1.66 -36.83
CA SER A 15 -26.77 -2.01 -36.87
C SER A 15 -25.88 -0.76 -36.76
N PRO A 16 -24.73 -0.84 -36.06
CA PRO A 16 -23.76 0.25 -36.02
C PRO A 16 -22.92 0.29 -37.31
N PRO A 17 -22.56 1.47 -37.84
CA PRO A 17 -21.63 1.58 -38.94
C PRO A 17 -20.19 1.33 -38.46
N ALA A 18 -19.49 0.48 -39.22
CA ALA A 18 -18.04 0.38 -39.21
C ALA A 18 -17.42 1.67 -39.76
N SER A 19 -16.30 2.10 -39.18
CA SER A 19 -15.05 2.44 -39.88
C SER A 19 -14.09 3.18 -38.95
N ILE A 20 -12.95 2.53 -38.68
CA ILE A 20 -11.75 3.10 -38.07
C ILE A 20 -10.92 3.70 -39.21
N PRO A 21 -10.43 4.95 -39.11
CA PRO A 21 -9.22 5.35 -39.81
C PRO A 21 -8.04 5.29 -38.84
N SER A 22 -7.11 4.41 -39.17
CA SER A 22 -5.72 4.43 -38.74
C SER A 22 -5.00 5.62 -39.38
N GLU A 23 -4.32 6.46 -38.59
CA GLU A 23 -3.20 7.25 -39.09
C GLU A 23 -2.04 7.30 -38.08
N PRO A 24 -0.79 7.41 -38.57
CA PRO A 24 0.41 7.04 -37.86
C PRO A 24 1.08 8.19 -37.10
N ALA A 25 2.06 7.77 -36.31
CA ALA A 25 2.99 8.56 -35.53
C ALA A 25 3.68 9.70 -36.29
N ASP A 26 3.92 10.80 -35.60
CA ASP A 26 5.16 11.56 -35.76
C ASP A 26 5.65 12.12 -34.43
N LEU A 27 6.78 11.56 -34.00
CA LEU A 27 7.66 12.03 -32.94
C LEU A 27 8.44 13.24 -33.46
N VAL A 28 8.13 14.43 -32.95
CA VAL A 28 9.01 15.60 -33.13
C VAL A 28 9.60 15.98 -31.77
N VAL A 29 10.75 15.39 -31.48
CA VAL A 29 11.65 15.83 -30.41
C VAL A 29 12.37 17.08 -30.91
N THR A 30 11.96 18.25 -30.41
CA THR A 30 12.72 19.50 -30.60
C THR A 30 13.60 19.74 -29.38
N SER A 31 14.90 19.48 -29.51
CA SER A 31 15.91 19.89 -28.52
C SER A 31 16.28 21.35 -28.76
N LYS A 32 15.87 22.24 -27.85
CA LYS A 32 16.39 23.61 -27.77
C LYS A 32 17.79 23.57 -27.11
N PRO A 33 18.82 24.16 -27.72
CA PRO A 33 20.07 24.44 -27.01
C PRO A 33 19.90 25.69 -26.13
N SER A 34 20.08 25.52 -24.82
CA SER A 34 20.16 26.63 -23.87
C SER A 34 21.53 27.30 -23.96
N THR A 35 21.55 28.52 -24.47
CA THR A 35 22.68 29.44 -24.40
C THR A 35 22.76 30.05 -23.00
N LEU A 36 23.83 29.75 -22.26
CA LEU A 36 24.20 30.47 -21.04
C LEU A 36 25.10 31.65 -21.43
N PRO A 37 24.83 32.89 -20.97
CA PRO A 37 25.80 33.96 -21.07
C PRO A 37 26.90 33.77 -20.03
N SER A 38 28.14 33.81 -20.51
CA SER A 38 29.35 33.97 -19.72
C SER A 38 29.28 35.28 -18.93
N LEU A 39 29.34 35.19 -17.60
CA LEU A 39 29.61 36.35 -16.76
C LEU A 39 31.02 36.22 -16.18
N SER A 40 31.83 37.17 -16.64
CA SER A 40 33.22 37.38 -16.27
C SER A 40 33.40 37.61 -14.77
N PHE A 41 34.53 37.09 -14.31
CA PHE A 41 35.21 37.41 -13.06
C PHE A 41 35.21 38.91 -12.75
N ALA A 42 34.80 39.25 -11.53
CA ALA A 42 35.28 40.42 -10.82
C ALA A 42 35.62 40.01 -9.37
N VAL A 43 36.92 39.88 -9.14
CA VAL A 43 37.55 39.81 -7.83
C VAL A 43 37.27 41.10 -7.08
N LEU A 44 36.68 41.01 -5.89
CA LEU A 44 36.83 42.04 -4.86
C LEU A 44 36.96 41.35 -3.50
N LEU A 45 38.22 41.25 -3.10
CA LEU A 45 38.73 40.74 -1.85
C LEU A 45 38.75 41.91 -0.86
N TRP A 46 37.76 42.02 0.03
CA TRP A 46 37.87 42.88 1.22
C TRP A 46 37.41 42.10 2.46
N THR A 47 38.25 42.24 3.48
CA THR A 47 38.39 41.44 4.68
C THR A 47 37.26 41.61 5.68
N ALA A 48 36.66 40.49 6.12
CA ALA A 48 35.93 40.39 7.38
C ALA A 48 36.43 39.16 8.15
N TRP A 49 37.55 39.34 8.84
CA TRP A 49 37.99 38.44 9.91
C TRP A 49 37.27 38.86 11.19
N ALA A 50 36.20 38.16 11.57
CA ALA A 50 35.78 37.98 12.96
C ALA A 50 34.64 36.96 13.04
N LEU A 51 34.86 35.93 13.88
CA LEU A 51 33.85 35.05 14.49
C LEU A 51 33.28 33.92 13.61
N LEU A 52 34.15 33.02 13.15
CA LEU A 52 33.77 31.63 12.90
C LEU A 52 33.96 30.84 14.22
N PRO A 53 32.91 30.22 14.79
CA PRO A 53 33.10 29.31 15.91
C PRO A 53 33.99 28.15 15.47
N SER A 54 34.96 27.84 16.32
CA SER A 54 35.94 26.75 16.19
C SER A 54 35.32 25.47 15.60
N THR A 55 35.81 25.05 14.44
CA THR A 55 35.43 23.80 13.76
C THR A 55 35.77 22.54 14.57
N ALA A 56 36.55 22.66 15.65
CA ALA A 56 36.93 21.55 16.52
C ALA A 56 35.77 21.00 17.36
N GLU A 57 34.82 21.85 17.80
CA GLU A 57 33.69 21.42 18.62
C GLU A 57 32.61 20.70 17.78
N ALA A 58 32.37 21.17 16.56
CA ALA A 58 31.46 20.54 15.62
C ALA A 58 31.97 19.15 15.18
N GLN A 59 33.28 19.00 14.95
CA GLN A 59 33.91 17.71 14.61
C GLN A 59 33.80 16.70 15.77
N ASN A 60 34.10 17.11 17.00
CA ASN A 60 33.98 16.26 18.20
C ASN A 60 32.55 15.73 18.41
N THR A 61 31.54 16.54 18.10
CA THR A 61 30.13 16.19 18.27
C THR A 61 29.67 15.14 17.24
N ILE A 62 30.18 15.22 16.01
CA ILE A 62 29.90 14.26 14.93
C ILE A 62 30.58 12.92 15.23
N GLU A 63 31.85 12.92 15.64
CA GLU A 63 32.58 11.71 16.03
C GLU A 63 31.88 10.99 17.18
N LYS A 64 31.45 11.72 18.21
CA LYS A 64 30.74 11.15 19.36
C LYS A 64 29.37 10.55 18.98
N ARG A 65 28.66 11.13 18.01
CA ARG A 65 27.41 10.53 17.47
C ARG A 65 27.70 9.26 16.68
N LEU A 66 28.72 9.26 15.84
CA LEU A 66 29.12 8.09 15.05
C LEU A 66 29.56 6.94 15.95
N GLN A 67 30.34 7.23 17.00
CA GLN A 67 30.76 6.24 18.00
C GLN A 67 29.56 5.65 18.76
N ARG A 68 28.60 6.49 19.18
CA ARG A 68 27.35 6.02 19.81
C ARG A 68 26.54 5.13 18.87
N GLN A 69 26.42 5.50 17.59
CA GLN A 69 25.76 4.68 16.58
C GLN A 69 26.43 3.31 16.40
N GLN A 70 27.76 3.26 16.35
CA GLN A 70 28.51 2.01 16.26
C GLN A 70 28.31 1.14 17.51
N GLN A 71 28.34 1.73 18.71
CA GLN A 71 28.10 1.00 19.97
C GLN A 71 26.66 0.47 20.06
N GLU A 72 25.66 1.24 19.64
CA GLU A 72 24.27 0.79 19.59
C GLU A 72 24.09 -0.35 18.58
N MET A 73 24.73 -0.26 17.42
CA MET A 73 24.72 -1.33 16.42
C MET A 73 25.37 -2.60 16.98
N GLN A 74 26.52 -2.50 17.64
CA GLN A 74 27.19 -3.64 18.27
C GLN A 74 26.31 -4.27 19.36
N LYS A 75 25.65 -3.47 20.20
CA LYS A 75 24.71 -3.98 21.20
C LYS A 75 23.52 -4.71 20.58
N ARG A 76 22.95 -4.17 19.49
CA ARG A 76 21.87 -4.84 18.75
C ARG A 76 22.33 -6.17 18.16
N ILE A 77 23.52 -6.21 17.56
CA ILE A 77 24.10 -7.45 17.03
C ILE A 77 24.32 -8.46 18.15
N GLN A 78 24.87 -8.06 19.30
CA GLN A 78 25.04 -8.95 20.46
C GLN A 78 23.71 -9.47 21.01
N GLN A 79 22.69 -8.62 21.09
CA GLN A 79 21.35 -9.03 21.54
C GLN A 79 20.73 -10.04 20.56
N GLN A 80 20.81 -9.78 19.24
CA GLN A 80 20.35 -10.72 18.21
C GLN A 80 21.11 -12.05 18.28
N MET A 81 22.44 -12.01 18.43
CA MET A 81 23.27 -13.22 18.59
C MET A 81 22.86 -14.03 19.82
N LYS A 82 22.55 -13.37 20.94
CA LYS A 82 22.10 -14.04 22.16
C LYS A 82 20.73 -14.70 21.99
N THR A 83 19.77 -14.02 21.37
CA THR A 83 18.45 -14.61 21.08
C THR A 83 18.51 -15.78 20.10
N VAL A 84 19.45 -15.74 19.15
CA VAL A 84 19.69 -16.85 18.21
C VAL A 84 20.32 -18.03 18.95
N ALA A 85 21.26 -17.78 19.88
CA ALA A 85 21.89 -18.82 20.68
C ALA A 85 20.91 -19.52 21.65
N GLU A 86 20.04 -18.75 22.31
CA GLU A 86 19.03 -19.27 23.26
C GLU A 86 17.93 -20.10 22.58
N ASN A 87 17.66 -19.87 21.30
CA ASN A 87 16.64 -20.58 20.53
C ASN A 87 17.20 -21.69 19.62
N GLN A 88 18.48 -22.06 19.75
CA GLN A 88 19.02 -23.14 18.94
C GLN A 88 18.33 -24.47 19.29
N PRO A 89 17.86 -25.23 18.29
CA PRO A 89 17.31 -26.56 18.50
C PRO A 89 18.37 -27.45 19.16
N GLN A 90 17.96 -28.28 20.12
CA GLN A 90 18.85 -29.24 20.75
C GLN A 90 19.33 -30.24 19.70
N LEU A 91 20.61 -30.17 19.38
CA LEU A 91 21.22 -31.04 18.37
C LEU A 91 21.39 -32.46 18.95
N PRO A 92 21.19 -33.51 18.15
CA PRO A 92 21.49 -34.88 18.56
C PRO A 92 22.96 -35.00 19.02
N ALA A 93 23.21 -35.75 20.09
CA ALA A 93 24.56 -35.97 20.61
C ALA A 93 25.41 -36.91 19.72
N ASP A 94 24.76 -37.71 18.88
CA ASP A 94 25.43 -38.64 17.96
C ASP A 94 25.97 -37.91 16.71
N PRO A 95 27.27 -38.05 16.38
CA PRO A 95 27.88 -37.43 15.19
C PRO A 95 27.21 -37.78 13.86
N GLN A 96 26.73 -39.02 13.70
CA GLN A 96 26.07 -39.46 12.47
C GLN A 96 24.69 -38.81 12.34
N LEU A 97 23.91 -38.79 13.41
CA LEU A 97 22.61 -38.10 13.43
C LEU A 97 22.75 -36.59 13.17
N LEU A 98 23.83 -35.98 13.70
CA LEU A 98 24.18 -34.60 13.42
C LEU A 98 24.44 -34.32 11.93
N SER A 99 25.17 -35.21 11.25
CA SER A 99 25.40 -35.07 9.81
C SER A 99 24.11 -35.18 9.00
N LEU A 100 23.26 -36.16 9.31
CA LEU A 100 21.97 -36.36 8.65
C LEU A 100 21.04 -35.16 8.86
N HIS A 101 21.00 -34.61 10.08
CA HIS A 101 20.21 -33.44 10.41
C HIS A 101 20.64 -32.20 9.60
N LYS A 102 21.95 -31.93 9.52
CA LYS A 102 22.48 -30.82 8.72
C LYS A 102 22.18 -30.98 7.23
N GLU A 103 22.34 -32.18 6.71
CA GLU A 103 22.06 -32.49 5.31
C GLU A 103 20.58 -32.31 4.98
N PHE A 104 19.69 -32.77 5.86
CA PHE A 104 18.25 -32.57 5.74
C PHE A 104 17.89 -31.09 5.69
N ILE A 105 18.35 -30.29 6.65
CA ILE A 105 18.07 -28.84 6.70
C ILE A 105 18.53 -28.17 5.42
N THR A 106 19.79 -28.42 5.01
CA THR A 106 20.38 -27.78 3.82
C THR A 106 19.58 -28.12 2.54
N LYS A 107 19.18 -29.39 2.39
CA LYS A 107 18.39 -29.83 1.23
C LYS A 107 16.96 -29.27 1.27
N ALA A 108 16.33 -29.24 2.43
CA ALA A 108 14.98 -28.71 2.61
C ALA A 108 14.93 -27.20 2.34
N GLU A 109 15.89 -26.43 2.83
CA GLU A 109 16.00 -24.99 2.53
C GLU A 109 16.18 -24.73 1.03
N LYS A 110 17.07 -25.49 0.38
CA LYS A 110 17.28 -25.37 -1.06
C LYS A 110 15.99 -25.67 -1.83
N LEU A 111 15.27 -26.72 -1.45
CA LEU A 111 14.00 -27.12 -2.06
C LEU A 111 12.92 -26.05 -1.87
N ALA A 112 12.75 -25.54 -0.64
CA ALA A 112 11.80 -24.48 -0.35
C ALA A 112 12.10 -23.21 -1.17
N GLY A 113 13.37 -22.81 -1.25
CA GLY A 113 13.80 -21.68 -2.06
C GLY A 113 13.59 -21.90 -3.56
N GLU A 114 13.69 -23.13 -4.06
CA GLU A 114 13.34 -23.45 -5.46
C GLU A 114 11.84 -23.30 -5.73
N TYR A 115 10.99 -23.76 -4.81
CA TYR A 115 9.54 -23.58 -4.93
C TYR A 115 9.13 -22.11 -4.87
N GLU A 116 9.74 -21.30 -3.99
CA GLU A 116 9.51 -19.85 -3.96
C GLU A 116 9.89 -19.19 -5.30
N ARG A 117 11.07 -19.51 -5.85
CA ARG A 117 11.52 -18.97 -7.15
C ARG A 117 10.59 -19.34 -8.30
N LYS A 118 9.96 -20.51 -8.24
CA LYS A 118 8.97 -20.98 -9.23
C LYS A 118 7.55 -20.45 -8.98
N LYS A 119 7.33 -19.64 -7.94
CA LYS A 119 6.02 -19.16 -7.48
C LYS A 119 5.07 -20.29 -7.04
N GLU A 120 5.60 -21.45 -6.68
CA GLU A 120 4.86 -22.59 -6.13
C GLU A 120 4.74 -22.44 -4.60
N LEU A 121 4.06 -21.37 -4.16
CA LEU A 121 4.04 -20.96 -2.74
C LEU A 121 3.48 -22.03 -1.81
N GLU A 122 2.50 -22.81 -2.26
CA GLU A 122 1.86 -23.86 -1.46
C GLU A 122 2.82 -25.00 -1.17
N ARG A 123 3.63 -25.40 -2.15
CA ARG A 123 4.67 -26.42 -1.96
C ARG A 123 5.80 -25.88 -1.11
N ALA A 124 6.19 -24.62 -1.29
CA ALA A 124 7.17 -23.98 -0.42
C ALA A 124 6.67 -23.97 1.04
N ARG A 125 5.39 -23.66 1.27
CA ARG A 125 4.74 -23.69 2.59
C ARG A 125 4.84 -25.05 3.23
N GLU A 126 4.47 -26.11 2.50
CA GLU A 126 4.54 -27.49 2.99
C GLU A 126 5.95 -27.88 3.43
N VAL A 127 6.98 -27.48 2.67
CA VAL A 127 8.37 -27.75 3.04
C VAL A 127 8.76 -27.00 4.32
N TYR A 128 8.45 -25.70 4.43
CA TYR A 128 8.76 -24.95 5.66
C TYR A 128 7.97 -25.44 6.88
N GLU A 129 6.70 -25.80 6.73
CA GLU A 129 5.90 -26.42 7.80
C GLU A 129 6.52 -27.75 8.26
N ALA A 130 6.96 -28.59 7.31
CA ALA A 130 7.65 -29.83 7.63
C ALA A 130 8.98 -29.57 8.37
N MET A 131 9.74 -28.56 7.94
CA MET A 131 10.97 -28.16 8.62
C MET A 131 10.73 -27.70 10.06
N VAL A 132 9.74 -26.82 10.29
CA VAL A 132 9.40 -26.34 11.65
C VAL A 132 8.91 -27.48 12.54
N ARG A 133 8.17 -28.44 11.98
CA ARG A 133 7.72 -29.63 12.72
C ARG A 133 8.88 -30.54 13.13
N LEU A 134 9.85 -30.75 12.24
CA LEU A 134 11.00 -31.64 12.49
C LEU A 134 12.08 -30.97 13.32
N VAL A 135 12.24 -29.65 13.18
CA VAL A 135 13.24 -28.84 13.87
C VAL A 135 12.54 -27.63 14.50
N PRO A 136 11.92 -27.80 15.69
CA PRO A 136 11.27 -26.70 16.39
C PRO A 136 12.24 -25.54 16.63
N LYS A 137 11.76 -24.30 16.50
CA LYS A 137 12.54 -23.05 16.66
C LYS A 137 13.61 -22.81 15.59
N TYR A 138 13.55 -23.49 14.45
CA TYR A 138 14.43 -23.20 13.32
C TYR A 138 14.03 -21.88 12.65
N GLN A 139 14.68 -20.79 13.08
CA GLN A 139 14.38 -19.41 12.68
C GLN A 139 14.24 -19.20 11.16
N PRO A 140 15.12 -19.72 10.28
CA PRO A 140 14.98 -19.51 8.84
C PRO A 140 13.69 -20.08 8.26
N ALA A 141 13.21 -21.23 8.76
CA ALA A 141 11.96 -21.82 8.29
C ALA A 141 10.73 -21.07 8.82
N GLU A 142 10.75 -20.59 10.06
CA GLU A 142 9.68 -19.75 10.63
C GLU A 142 9.51 -18.45 9.82
N LEU A 143 10.62 -17.77 9.52
CA LEU A 143 10.61 -16.55 8.70
C LEU A 143 10.17 -16.82 7.26
N GLY A 144 10.58 -17.95 6.67
CA GLY A 144 10.13 -18.37 5.33
C GLY A 144 8.63 -18.64 5.28
N LEU A 145 8.11 -19.33 6.29
CA LEU A 145 6.68 -19.61 6.44
C LEU A 145 5.87 -18.31 6.62
N GLU A 146 6.30 -17.41 7.50
CA GLU A 146 5.63 -16.12 7.71
C GLU A 146 5.60 -15.29 6.43
N ARG A 147 6.70 -15.26 5.67
CA ARG A 147 6.78 -14.57 4.37
C ARG A 147 5.77 -15.13 3.38
N ILE A 148 5.65 -16.46 3.29
CA ILE A 148 4.69 -17.11 2.37
C ILE A 148 3.27 -16.82 2.80
N LEU A 149 2.95 -16.96 4.08
CA LEU A 149 1.63 -16.67 4.61
C LEU A 149 1.25 -15.21 4.34
N ARG A 150 2.16 -14.26 4.61
CA ARG A 150 1.95 -12.84 4.29
C ARG A 150 1.72 -12.61 2.79
N SER A 151 2.44 -13.32 1.92
CA SER A 151 2.27 -13.23 0.47
C SER A 151 0.93 -13.83 0.00
N GLN A 152 0.48 -14.91 0.63
CA GLN A 152 -0.82 -15.53 0.37
C GLN A 152 -1.97 -14.64 0.86
N LEU A 153 -1.78 -13.95 1.99
CA LEU A 153 -2.78 -13.04 2.57
C LEU A 153 -3.07 -11.82 1.68
N MET A 154 -2.20 -11.47 0.72
CA MET A 154 -2.33 -10.30 -0.16
C MET A 154 -2.51 -10.68 -1.64
N LYS A 155 -3.02 -11.90 -1.89
CA LYS A 155 -3.06 -12.51 -3.22
C LYS A 155 -4.03 -11.81 -4.16
N ASP A 156 -5.18 -11.37 -3.66
CA ASP A 156 -6.22 -10.78 -4.49
C ASP A 156 -5.99 -9.28 -4.65
N ARG A 157 -6.30 -8.78 -5.84
CA ARG A 157 -6.12 -7.37 -6.20
C ARG A 157 -7.38 -6.87 -6.87
N LYS A 158 -7.81 -5.67 -6.49
CA LYS A 158 -8.93 -4.98 -7.11
C LYS A 158 -8.50 -3.55 -7.42
N LEU A 159 -8.53 -3.19 -8.69
CA LEU A 159 -8.38 -1.80 -9.10
C LEU A 159 -9.77 -1.22 -9.27
N THR A 160 -10.06 -0.13 -8.58
CA THR A 160 -11.32 0.61 -8.71
C THR A 160 -11.06 2.08 -9.01
N GLU A 161 -12.00 2.69 -9.71
CA GLU A 161 -12.04 4.12 -9.98
C GLU A 161 -13.06 4.75 -9.05
N VAL A 162 -12.63 5.74 -8.27
CA VAL A 162 -13.48 6.53 -7.39
C VAL A 162 -13.66 7.89 -8.04
N LEU A 163 -14.88 8.18 -8.46
CA LEU A 163 -15.27 9.44 -9.06
C LEU A 163 -15.55 10.48 -7.97
N ALA A 164 -15.11 11.72 -8.20
CA ALA A 164 -15.25 12.80 -7.22
C ALA A 164 -16.70 13.32 -7.10
N ASP A 165 -17.48 13.19 -8.18
CA ASP A 165 -18.85 13.69 -8.32
C ASP A 165 -19.92 12.74 -7.77
N GLN A 166 -19.51 11.67 -7.10
CA GLN A 166 -20.38 10.60 -6.63
C GLN A 166 -20.26 10.38 -5.13
N GLY A 167 -21.34 9.84 -4.55
CA GLY A 167 -21.37 9.40 -3.16
C GLY A 167 -20.56 8.12 -2.92
N TRP A 168 -21.07 7.25 -2.04
CA TRP A 168 -20.46 5.95 -1.79
C TRP A 168 -20.45 5.07 -3.04
N GLN A 169 -19.25 4.64 -3.44
CA GLN A 169 -19.01 3.79 -4.60
C GLN A 169 -18.47 2.44 -4.14
N ASP A 170 -19.04 1.36 -4.67
CA ASP A 170 -18.54 0.01 -4.41
C ASP A 170 -17.18 -0.18 -5.09
N SER A 171 -16.17 -0.56 -4.30
CA SER A 171 -14.85 -0.90 -4.83
C SER A 171 -14.83 -2.24 -5.55
N GLY A 172 -15.84 -3.09 -5.32
CA GLY A 172 -15.90 -4.48 -5.74
C GLY A 172 -14.92 -5.39 -5.00
N ALA A 173 -14.39 -4.94 -3.86
CA ALA A 173 -13.57 -5.73 -2.95
C ALA A 173 -14.39 -6.15 -1.72
N THR A 174 -14.52 -7.46 -1.51
CA THR A 174 -15.12 -8.03 -0.30
C THR A 174 -14.00 -8.33 0.70
N LEU A 175 -13.92 -7.58 1.78
CA LEU A 175 -12.93 -7.77 2.82
C LEU A 175 -13.38 -8.82 3.84
N GLN A 176 -12.40 -9.51 4.43
CA GLN A 176 -12.63 -10.48 5.52
C GLN A 176 -12.05 -9.92 6.83
N GLN A 177 -12.79 -10.06 7.91
CA GLN A 177 -12.35 -9.64 9.24
C GLN A 177 -10.99 -10.24 9.62
N GLY A 178 -10.12 -9.42 10.20
CA GLY A 178 -8.79 -9.82 10.66
C GLY A 178 -7.75 -9.94 9.54
N MET A 179 -8.15 -9.79 8.27
CA MET A 179 -7.21 -9.86 7.16
C MET A 179 -6.54 -8.50 6.91
N PRO A 180 -5.23 -8.50 6.58
CA PRO A 180 -4.54 -7.30 6.19
C PRO A 180 -5.02 -6.81 4.82
N VAL A 181 -5.09 -5.48 4.67
CA VAL A 181 -5.49 -4.79 3.46
C VAL A 181 -4.44 -3.72 3.17
N HIS A 182 -3.92 -3.71 1.95
CA HIS A 182 -3.00 -2.69 1.44
C HIS A 182 -3.69 -1.91 0.35
N VAL A 183 -3.55 -0.59 0.42
CA VAL A 183 -4.19 0.34 -0.51
C VAL A 183 -3.17 1.28 -1.11
N GLU A 184 -3.12 1.33 -2.44
CA GLU A 184 -2.39 2.35 -3.19
C GLU A 184 -3.39 3.28 -3.88
N VAL A 185 -3.16 4.59 -3.76
CA VAL A 185 -4.06 5.61 -4.30
C VAL A 185 -3.29 6.49 -5.27
N LYS A 186 -3.81 6.66 -6.49
CA LYS A 186 -3.25 7.55 -7.50
C LYS A 186 -4.33 8.43 -8.11
N GLY A 187 -3.95 9.64 -8.49
CA GLY A 187 -4.85 10.59 -9.12
C GLY A 187 -4.99 11.85 -8.30
N VAL A 188 -5.72 12.79 -8.87
CA VAL A 188 -6.02 14.09 -8.29
C VAL A 188 -7.46 14.42 -8.59
N TRP A 189 -8.06 15.18 -7.71
CA TRP A 189 -9.41 15.70 -7.87
C TRP A 189 -9.47 17.12 -7.34
N LYS A 190 -10.53 17.81 -7.73
CA LYS A 190 -10.78 19.20 -7.36
C LYS A 190 -12.02 19.22 -6.47
N VAL A 191 -11.78 19.62 -5.23
CA VAL A 191 -12.83 19.96 -4.25
C VAL A 191 -13.33 21.35 -4.58
N VAL A 192 -14.63 21.52 -4.74
CA VAL A 192 -15.24 22.82 -4.98
C VAL A 192 -16.11 23.20 -3.79
N LEU A 193 -15.90 24.42 -3.27
CA LEU A 193 -16.76 24.99 -2.25
C LEU A 193 -17.16 26.39 -2.68
N GLN A 194 -18.33 26.50 -3.33
CA GLN A 194 -18.85 27.79 -3.77
C GLN A 194 -19.58 28.49 -2.63
N THR A 195 -19.32 29.79 -2.45
CA THR A 195 -19.93 30.57 -1.38
C THR A 195 -20.09 32.04 -1.74
N GLY A 196 -21.12 32.67 -1.18
CA GLY A 196 -21.36 34.11 -1.27
C GLY A 196 -20.61 34.89 -0.18
N PRO A 197 -20.85 36.22 -0.08
CA PRO A 197 -20.22 37.09 0.92
C PRO A 197 -20.38 36.63 2.38
N GLU A 198 -21.43 35.87 2.68
CA GLU A 198 -21.78 35.31 3.99
C GLU A 198 -20.99 34.05 4.38
N GLY A 199 -20.31 33.39 3.43
CA GLY A 199 -19.58 32.15 3.69
C GLY A 199 -20.48 30.90 3.79
N VAL A 200 -19.87 29.74 4.10
CA VAL A 200 -20.57 28.47 4.30
C VAL A 200 -20.56 28.09 5.78
N VAL A 201 -21.74 27.86 6.34
CA VAL A 201 -21.88 27.23 7.65
C VAL A 201 -21.98 25.72 7.44
N VAL A 202 -20.93 24.98 7.82
CA VAL A 202 -20.92 23.52 7.79
C VAL A 202 -21.84 22.99 8.91
N PRO A 203 -22.95 22.31 8.58
CA PRO A 203 -23.85 21.71 9.59
C PRO A 203 -23.07 20.77 10.51
N GLU A 204 -23.42 20.73 11.79
CA GLU A 204 -22.69 19.91 12.77
C GLU A 204 -22.82 18.42 12.46
N GLU A 205 -23.97 18.02 11.91
CA GLU A 205 -24.25 16.65 11.46
C GLU A 205 -23.41 16.24 10.25
N ALA A 206 -23.05 17.21 9.40
CA ALA A 206 -22.21 16.96 8.25
C ALA A 206 -20.75 16.79 8.66
N ARG A 207 -20.31 17.36 9.80
CA ARG A 207 -18.92 17.28 10.25
C ARG A 207 -18.54 15.84 10.58
N PRO A 208 -17.38 15.35 10.10
CA PRO A 208 -16.94 14.02 10.48
C PRO A 208 -16.66 13.98 11.97
N ARG A 209 -17.10 12.91 12.64
CA ARG A 209 -16.74 12.66 14.05
C ARG A 209 -15.25 12.43 14.26
N ASP A 210 -14.53 12.06 13.19
CA ASP A 210 -13.09 11.84 13.21
C ASP A 210 -12.38 13.08 12.64
N GLY A 211 -11.64 13.81 13.48
CA GLY A 211 -10.95 15.05 13.07
C GLY A 211 -9.86 14.88 12.01
N ARG A 212 -9.53 13.64 11.63
CA ARG A 212 -8.63 13.34 10.50
C ARG A 212 -9.33 13.47 9.14
N ILE A 213 -10.65 13.32 9.10
CA ILE A 213 -11.42 13.47 7.87
C ILE A 213 -11.67 14.95 7.63
N LYS A 214 -11.13 15.46 6.52
CA LYS A 214 -11.30 16.84 6.05
C LYS A 214 -11.95 16.85 4.67
N PHE A 215 -12.51 17.98 4.25
CA PHE A 215 -12.85 18.17 2.83
C PHE A 215 -11.65 17.83 1.96
N GLY A 216 -11.86 17.06 0.89
CA GLY A 216 -10.74 16.59 0.07
C GLY A 216 -10.24 15.18 0.41
N THR A 217 -10.70 14.58 1.51
CA THR A 217 -10.17 13.29 1.98
C THR A 217 -10.86 12.12 1.30
N LEU A 218 -10.10 11.16 0.78
CA LEU A 218 -10.63 9.86 0.38
C LEU A 218 -10.93 9.04 1.64
N ILE A 219 -12.17 8.57 1.77
CA ILE A 219 -12.63 7.79 2.92
C ILE A 219 -13.21 6.46 2.48
N GLY A 220 -13.15 5.49 3.39
CA GLY A 220 -13.70 4.16 3.21
C GLY A 220 -14.65 3.76 4.33
N VAL A 221 -15.59 2.87 4.01
CA VAL A 221 -16.44 2.15 4.95
C VAL A 221 -16.51 0.70 4.51
N ILE A 222 -16.45 -0.22 5.48
CA ILE A 222 -16.78 -1.63 5.26
C ILE A 222 -18.26 -1.80 5.61
N ALA A 223 -19.08 -2.20 4.64
CA ALA A 223 -20.52 -2.34 4.80
C ALA A 223 -20.97 -3.77 4.50
N THR A 224 -21.93 -4.27 5.27
CA THR A 224 -22.60 -5.55 5.01
C THR A 224 -23.96 -5.35 4.34
N SER A 225 -24.56 -4.17 4.55
CA SER A 225 -25.81 -3.76 3.94
C SER A 225 -25.74 -2.28 3.50
N PRO A 226 -26.58 -1.84 2.54
CA PRO A 226 -26.63 -0.43 2.13
C PRO A 226 -26.91 0.54 3.29
N GLY A 227 -27.68 0.11 4.30
CA GLY A 227 -28.00 0.92 5.47
C GLY A 227 -26.81 1.16 6.41
N ASP A 228 -25.70 0.46 6.22
CA ASP A 228 -24.48 0.61 7.02
C ASP A 228 -23.67 1.84 6.56
N LEU A 229 -23.83 2.27 5.31
CA LEU A 229 -23.06 3.38 4.72
C LEU A 229 -23.23 4.72 5.44
N GLU A 230 -24.36 4.91 6.12
CA GLU A 230 -24.66 6.12 6.90
C GLU A 230 -24.40 5.96 8.40
N LYS A 231 -24.35 4.71 8.90
CA LYS A 231 -24.25 4.39 10.33
C LYS A 231 -22.82 4.12 10.76
N GLU A 232 -22.05 3.50 9.88
CA GLU A 232 -20.69 3.07 10.16
C GLU A 232 -19.73 4.25 10.18
N LYS A 233 -18.72 4.14 11.03
CA LYS A 233 -17.70 5.18 11.14
C LYS A 233 -16.74 5.07 9.94
N PRO A 234 -16.62 6.11 9.08
CA PRO A 234 -15.65 6.09 8.01
C PRO A 234 -14.22 6.14 8.54
N PHE A 235 -13.29 5.56 7.77
CA PHE A 235 -11.86 5.68 7.98
C PHE A 235 -11.19 6.40 6.81
N VAL A 236 -10.06 7.03 7.08
CA VAL A 236 -9.25 7.73 6.08
C VAL A 236 -8.49 6.69 5.26
N VAL A 237 -8.47 6.87 3.93
CA VAL A 237 -7.69 6.06 3.00
C VAL A 237 -6.58 6.92 2.42
N GLU A 238 -5.36 6.75 2.92
CA GLU A 238 -4.19 7.45 2.40
C GLU A 238 -3.45 6.60 1.35
N ASN A 239 -2.56 7.22 0.59
CA ASN A 239 -1.73 6.49 -0.35
C ASN A 239 -0.72 5.58 0.37
N ASN A 240 -0.58 4.33 -0.08
CA ASN A 240 0.29 3.31 0.49
C ASN A 240 -0.04 3.01 1.97
N THR A 241 -1.32 2.87 2.27
CA THR A 241 -1.77 2.54 3.63
C THR A 241 -1.98 1.05 3.79
N GLU A 242 -1.54 0.51 4.92
CA GLU A 242 -1.90 -0.83 5.37
C GLU A 242 -2.83 -0.74 6.59
N PHE A 243 -3.88 -1.55 6.60
CA PHE A 243 -4.76 -1.71 7.75
C PHE A 243 -5.28 -3.14 7.88
N THR A 244 -5.86 -3.47 9.03
CA THR A 244 -6.55 -4.75 9.23
C THR A 244 -8.04 -4.50 9.18
N ALA A 245 -8.78 -5.27 8.38
CA ALA A 245 -10.22 -5.17 8.32
C ALA A 245 -10.83 -5.56 9.68
N ASP A 246 -11.54 -4.63 10.31
CA ASP A 246 -12.17 -4.82 11.62
C ASP A 246 -13.40 -5.73 11.58
N LYS A 247 -14.01 -5.85 10.39
CA LYS A 247 -15.13 -6.74 10.08
C LYS A 247 -15.10 -7.18 8.61
N SER A 248 -15.90 -8.20 8.30
CA SER A 248 -16.11 -8.65 6.92
C SER A 248 -17.20 -7.81 6.24
N GLY A 249 -17.06 -7.55 4.94
CA GLY A 249 -18.04 -6.79 4.16
C GLY A 249 -17.49 -6.24 2.86
N GLN A 250 -18.32 -5.51 2.12
CA GLN A 250 -17.90 -4.80 0.91
C GLN A 250 -17.24 -3.47 1.29
N LEU A 251 -16.10 -3.18 0.67
CA LEU A 251 -15.43 -1.89 0.83
C LEU A 251 -16.06 -0.87 -0.11
N PHE A 252 -16.63 0.18 0.47
CA PHE A 252 -17.11 1.36 -0.24
C PHE A 252 -16.15 2.51 -0.05
N LEU A 253 -15.99 3.32 -1.09
CA LEU A 253 -15.11 4.48 -1.12
C LEU A 253 -15.88 5.71 -1.54
N ARG A 254 -15.53 6.87 -1.01
CA ARG A 254 -15.96 8.16 -1.56
C ARG A 254 -14.97 9.26 -1.24
N MET A 255 -15.04 10.33 -2.01
CA MET A 255 -14.37 11.58 -1.70
C MET A 255 -15.26 12.39 -0.75
N TYR A 256 -14.72 12.79 0.39
CA TYR A 256 -15.51 13.47 1.41
C TYR A 256 -15.69 14.96 1.06
N ASP A 257 -16.94 15.31 0.77
CA ASP A 257 -17.43 16.67 0.54
C ASP A 257 -18.89 16.85 0.99
N LEU A 258 -19.36 18.10 1.14
CA LEU A 258 -20.75 18.44 1.44
C LEU A 258 -21.66 18.23 0.25
N ASP A 259 -21.25 18.76 -0.90
CA ASP A 259 -21.91 18.56 -2.18
C ASP A 259 -20.89 17.92 -3.12
N PRO A 260 -20.99 16.61 -3.39
CA PRO A 260 -20.04 16.00 -4.30
C PRO A 260 -20.27 16.45 -5.74
N THR A 261 -21.45 16.93 -6.12
CA THR A 261 -21.88 17.03 -7.53
C THR A 261 -21.15 18.08 -8.36
N ASP A 262 -20.48 19.04 -7.72
CA ASP A 262 -19.67 20.08 -8.37
C ASP A 262 -18.17 19.74 -8.41
N ASN A 263 -17.78 18.57 -7.90
CA ASN A 263 -16.41 18.12 -7.90
C ASN A 263 -15.99 17.53 -9.24
N GLU A 264 -14.70 17.65 -9.53
CA GLU A 264 -14.12 17.20 -10.78
C GLU A 264 -12.93 16.27 -10.55
N GLY A 265 -12.81 15.24 -11.38
CA GLY A 265 -11.68 14.32 -11.39
C GLY A 265 -11.98 12.99 -10.72
N LYS A 266 -10.91 12.22 -10.48
CA LYS A 266 -11.01 10.84 -10.04
C LYS A 266 -9.73 10.35 -9.38
N MET A 267 -9.88 9.31 -8.57
CA MET A 267 -8.76 8.54 -8.04
C MET A 267 -8.85 7.07 -8.47
N LEU A 268 -7.71 6.50 -8.80
CA LEU A 268 -7.51 5.08 -8.98
C LEU A 268 -7.02 4.49 -7.65
N VAL A 269 -7.74 3.49 -7.16
CA VAL A 269 -7.46 2.83 -5.89
C VAL A 269 -7.20 1.36 -6.15
N LEU A 270 -5.97 0.93 -5.88
CA LEU A 270 -5.59 -0.48 -5.91
C LEU A 270 -5.72 -1.04 -4.49
N ILE A 271 -6.60 -2.00 -4.31
CA ILE A 271 -6.85 -2.71 -3.05
C ILE A 271 -6.24 -4.09 -3.17
N GLN A 272 -5.45 -4.50 -2.19
CA GLN A 272 -4.86 -5.82 -2.11
C GLN A 272 -5.19 -6.44 -0.75
N SER A 273 -5.76 -7.65 -0.76
CA SER A 273 -6.18 -8.39 0.43
C SER A 273 -6.42 -9.85 0.05
N THR A 274 -6.83 -10.67 1.02
CA THR A 274 -7.57 -11.90 0.76
C THR A 274 -9.04 -11.53 0.72
N PHE A 275 -9.70 -11.68 -0.43
CA PHE A 275 -11.11 -11.32 -0.54
C PHE A 275 -12.03 -12.43 -0.04
N GLY A 276 -13.17 -12.04 0.53
CA GLY A 276 -14.30 -12.93 0.80
C GLY A 276 -14.83 -13.53 -0.50
N LYS A 277 -15.20 -14.81 -0.46
CA LYS A 277 -15.99 -15.43 -1.53
C LYS A 277 -17.45 -15.00 -1.42
#